data_AF-A0A177CJD8-F1
#
_entry.id   AF-A0A177CJD8-F1
#
_cell.length_a   1.000
_cell.length_b   1.000
_cell.length_c   1.000
_cell.angle_alpha   90.00
_cell.angle_beta   90.00
_cell.angle_gamma   90.00
#
_symmetry.space_group_name_H-M   'P 1'
#
loop_
_entity.id
_entity.type
_entity.pdbx_description
1 polymer ?
#
loop_
_entity_poly.entity_id
_entity_poly.type
_entity_poly.pdbx_seq_one_letter_code
_entity_poly.pdbx_strand_id
1 'polypeptide(L)'
;MPHNQQYFKTMLNSNSPAQFTDAQRSQQARGKSYATKAAGEPYEARAKREQAAQILESVELLVWHSNARNESVAQTRQHFQNIMLGLPKGEPVHSKGKDPHR
;
A
#
# COMPACT_ATOMS: atom_id res chain seq x y z
N MET A 1 15.07 -45.56 53.58
CA MET A 1 16.27 -44.81 53.13
C MET A 1 15.94 -44.17 51.78
N PRO A 2 16.35 -42.92 51.53
CA PRO A 2 15.52 -41.69 51.43
C PRO A 2 15.30 -41.22 49.97
N HIS A 3 14.21 -40.52 49.62
CA HIS A 3 13.97 -39.06 49.76
C HIS A 3 15.03 -38.18 49.07
N ASN A 4 14.70 -37.51 47.94
CA ASN A 4 14.76 -36.04 47.88
C ASN A 4 14.16 -35.43 46.60
N GLN A 5 12.95 -34.89 46.76
CA GLN A 5 12.56 -33.51 46.43
C GLN A 5 13.04 -32.87 45.11
N GLN A 6 12.04 -32.55 44.29
CA GLN A 6 11.74 -31.21 43.79
C GLN A 6 12.79 -30.12 44.13
N TYR A 7 13.54 -29.67 43.13
CA TYR A 7 14.20 -28.36 43.12
C TYR A 7 13.70 -27.60 41.90
N PHE A 8 12.57 -26.89 42.05
CA PHE A 8 12.49 -25.45 42.24
C PHE A 8 13.08 -24.59 41.10
N LYS A 9 12.17 -23.88 40.43
CA LYS A 9 12.18 -22.41 40.30
C LYS A 9 13.14 -21.79 39.27
N THR A 10 12.56 -21.45 38.12
CA THR A 10 12.88 -20.18 37.44
C THR A 10 11.63 -19.57 36.79
N MET A 11 10.73 -19.02 37.63
CA MET A 11 10.04 -17.78 37.25
C MET A 11 11.01 -16.65 37.60
N LEU A 12 11.88 -16.28 36.66
CA LEU A 12 12.65 -15.03 36.70
C LEU A 12 12.73 -14.49 35.28
N ASN A 13 11.97 -13.41 35.08
CA ASN A 13 12.14 -12.36 34.09
C ASN A 13 13.56 -12.29 33.50
N SER A 14 13.70 -12.67 32.24
CA SER A 14 14.78 -12.23 31.38
C SER A 14 14.18 -11.80 30.06
N ASN A 15 14.34 -10.52 29.76
CA ASN A 15 13.89 -9.79 28.58
C ASN A 15 14.63 -10.24 27.29
N SER A 16 14.79 -11.55 27.12
CA SER A 16 15.53 -12.19 26.03
C SER A 16 14.51 -12.89 25.15
N PRO A 17 14.40 -12.55 23.85
CA PRO A 17 13.51 -13.28 22.97
C PRO A 17 13.95 -14.75 22.97
N ALA A 18 13.02 -15.65 23.30
CA ALA A 18 13.25 -17.09 23.25
C ALA A 18 13.85 -17.45 21.89
N GLN A 19 15.11 -17.88 21.88
CA GLN A 19 15.81 -18.26 20.65
C GLN A 19 15.21 -19.59 20.20
N PHE A 20 14.41 -19.55 19.13
CA PHE A 20 13.87 -20.76 18.53
C PHE A 20 15.01 -21.69 18.10
N THR A 21 14.87 -22.98 18.40
CA THR A 21 15.81 -24.00 17.88
C THR A 21 15.74 -24.04 16.36
N ASP A 22 16.80 -24.52 15.71
CA ASP A 22 16.85 -24.59 14.23
C ASP A 22 15.67 -25.37 13.63
N ALA A 23 15.23 -26.42 14.34
CA ALA A 23 14.05 -27.19 13.98
C ALA A 23 12.75 -26.36 14.07
N GLN A 24 12.57 -25.59 15.16
CA GLN A 24 11.39 -24.72 15.34
C GLN A 24 11.36 -23.58 14.32
N ARG A 25 12.53 -22.99 14.03
CA ARG A 25 12.70 -21.96 12.99
C ARG A 25 12.35 -22.50 11.60
N SER A 26 12.79 -23.72 11.28
CA SER A 26 12.46 -24.39 10.01
C SER A 26 10.97 -24.69 9.87
N GLN A 27 10.30 -25.11 10.94
CA GLN A 27 8.85 -25.37 10.91
C GLN A 27 8.03 -24.09 10.66
N GLN A 28 8.47 -22.94 11.19
CA GLN A 28 7.83 -21.64 10.91
C GLN A 28 7.97 -21.19 9.45
N ALA A 29 8.99 -21.65 8.72
CA ALA A 29 9.16 -21.34 7.31
C ALA A 29 8.23 -22.16 6.40
N ARG A 30 7.89 -23.40 6.79
CA ARG A 30 7.06 -24.31 5.99
C ARG A 30 5.56 -23.99 6.03
N GLY A 31 5.09 -23.30 7.07
CA GLY A 31 3.67 -22.94 7.24
C GLY A 31 3.33 -21.50 6.84
N LYS A 32 4.31 -20.69 6.43
CA LYS A 32 4.06 -19.34 5.93
C LYS A 32 3.52 -19.44 4.52
N SER A 33 2.24 -19.12 4.34
CA SER A 33 1.71 -18.85 3.01
C SER A 33 2.55 -17.71 2.42
N TYR A 34 3.16 -17.95 1.26
CA TYR A 34 3.69 -16.89 0.40
C TYR A 34 2.55 -16.05 -0.22
N ALA A 35 1.42 -15.92 0.48
CA ALA A 35 0.38 -14.96 0.18
C ALA A 35 0.94 -13.57 0.51
N THR A 36 1.79 -13.10 -0.39
CA THR A 36 1.86 -11.73 -0.88
C THR A 36 1.58 -10.64 0.16
N LYS A 37 2.29 -10.67 1.30
CA LYS A 37 2.49 -9.46 2.11
C LYS A 37 3.33 -8.39 1.38
N ALA A 38 3.67 -8.63 0.11
CA ALA A 38 4.42 -7.74 -0.78
C ALA A 38 3.93 -7.84 -2.24
N ALA A 39 2.62 -7.99 -2.49
CA ALA A 39 2.12 -7.57 -3.80
C ALA A 39 2.15 -6.03 -3.81
N GLY A 40 3.35 -5.46 -4.01
CA GLY A 40 3.51 -4.05 -4.29
C GLY A 40 2.63 -3.65 -5.47
N GLU A 41 2.36 -2.36 -5.60
CA GLU A 41 1.65 -1.81 -6.76
C GLU A 41 2.23 -2.43 -8.05
N PRO A 42 1.37 -2.89 -9.00
CA PRO A 42 1.86 -3.45 -10.24
C PRO A 42 2.74 -2.43 -10.97
N TYR A 43 3.84 -2.89 -11.57
CA TYR A 43 4.81 -2.02 -12.24
C TYR A 43 4.14 -1.02 -13.20
N GLU A 44 3.13 -1.46 -13.96
CA GLU A 44 2.41 -0.60 -14.89
C GLU A 44 1.69 0.58 -14.21
N ALA A 45 1.11 0.37 -13.03
CA ALA A 45 0.43 1.44 -12.31
C ALA A 45 1.46 2.46 -11.79
N ARG A 46 2.59 1.98 -11.26
CA ARG A 46 3.71 2.83 -10.87
C ARG A 46 4.24 3.66 -12.05
N ALA A 47 4.51 3.01 -13.18
CA ALA A 47 5.00 3.66 -14.39
C ALA A 47 4.04 4.74 -14.90
N LYS A 48 2.72 4.49 -14.84
CA LYS A 48 1.69 5.49 -15.20
C LYS A 48 1.72 6.70 -14.26
N ARG A 49 1.93 6.51 -12.96
CA ARG A 49 2.05 7.63 -11.99
C ARG A 49 3.32 8.45 -12.22
N GLU A 50 4.44 7.79 -12.47
CA GLU A 50 5.72 8.45 -12.79
C GLU A 50 5.61 9.26 -14.10
N GLN A 51 5.00 8.70 -15.14
CA GLN A 51 4.76 9.42 -16.40
C GLN A 51 3.84 10.63 -16.20
N ALA A 52 2.77 10.48 -15.41
CA ALA A 52 1.87 11.60 -15.10
C ALA A 52 2.60 12.73 -14.36
N ALA A 53 3.51 12.40 -13.44
CA ALA A 53 4.33 13.39 -12.74
C ALA A 53 5.25 14.16 -13.71
N GLN A 54 5.91 13.47 -14.66
CA GLN A 54 6.75 14.11 -15.68
C GLN A 54 5.96 15.10 -16.56
N ILE A 55 4.74 14.72 -16.94
CA ILE A 55 3.86 15.60 -17.74
C ILE A 55 3.44 16.84 -16.93
N LEU A 56 3.18 16.69 -15.63
CA LEU A 56 2.78 17.81 -14.76
C LEU A 56 3.92 18.80 -14.50
N GLU A 57 5.16 18.33 -14.51
CA GLU A 57 6.37 19.15 -14.30
C GLU A 57 6.72 19.98 -15.56
N SER A 58 6.49 19.43 -16.76
CA SER A 58 6.78 20.12 -18.03
C SER A 58 5.56 20.86 -18.59
N VAL A 59 5.66 22.19 -18.66
CA VAL A 59 4.63 23.05 -19.28
C VAL A 59 4.41 22.68 -20.76
N GLU A 60 5.49 22.37 -21.50
CA GLU A 60 5.42 22.00 -22.91
C GLU A 60 4.64 20.69 -23.10
N LEU A 61 4.97 19.65 -22.33
CA LEU A 61 4.25 18.38 -22.40
C LEU A 61 2.78 18.54 -22.03
N LEU A 62 2.48 19.34 -21.01
CA LEU A 62 1.11 19.59 -20.59
C LEU A 62 0.29 20.27 -21.69
N VAL A 63 0.88 21.24 -22.40
CA VAL A 63 0.23 21.92 -23.54
C VAL A 63 0.05 20.99 -24.74
N TRP A 64 1.05 20.15 -25.05
CA TRP A 64 0.91 19.13 -26.10
C TRP A 64 -0.21 18.16 -25.78
N HIS A 65 -0.30 17.68 -24.53
CA HIS A 65 -1.36 16.79 -24.12
C HIS A 65 -2.74 17.46 -24.09
N SER A 66 -2.84 18.74 -23.72
CA SER A 66 -4.13 19.44 -23.75
C SER A 66 -4.64 19.62 -25.18
N ASN A 67 -3.74 19.90 -26.12
CA ASN A 67 -4.08 20.01 -27.54
C ASN A 67 -4.54 18.64 -28.10
N ALA A 68 -3.76 17.57 -27.86
CA ALA A 68 -4.11 16.23 -28.30
C ALA A 68 -5.46 15.71 -27.74
N ARG A 69 -5.85 16.19 -26.55
CA ARG A 69 -7.11 15.82 -25.88
C ARG A 69 -8.30 16.74 -26.22
N ASN A 70 -8.07 17.84 -26.94
CA ASN A 70 -9.08 18.90 -27.13
C ASN A 70 -9.69 19.40 -25.82
N GLU A 71 -8.88 19.51 -24.77
CA GLU A 71 -9.28 19.98 -23.44
C GLU A 71 -8.53 21.27 -23.09
N SER A 72 -9.05 22.04 -22.13
CA SER A 72 -8.27 23.13 -21.55
C SER A 72 -7.07 22.60 -20.76
N VAL A 73 -6.00 23.39 -20.67
CA VAL A 73 -4.79 23.04 -19.90
C VAL A 73 -5.13 22.72 -18.44
N ALA A 74 -6.10 23.43 -17.84
CA ALA A 74 -6.55 23.17 -16.47
C ALA A 74 -7.22 21.80 -16.32
N GLN A 75 -8.09 21.40 -17.26
CA GLN A 75 -8.72 20.08 -17.27
C GLN A 75 -7.68 18.96 -17.45
N THR A 76 -6.74 19.14 -18.38
CA THR A 76 -5.67 18.18 -18.61
C THR A 76 -4.73 18.06 -17.40
N ARG A 77 -4.44 19.17 -16.71
CA ARG A 77 -3.69 19.16 -15.44
C ARG A 77 -4.42 18.33 -14.39
N GLN A 78 -5.71 18.58 -14.19
CA GLN A 78 -6.51 17.80 -13.23
C GLN A 78 -6.52 16.31 -13.59
N HIS A 79 -6.59 15.99 -14.88
CA HIS A 79 -6.54 14.61 -15.36
C HIS A 79 -5.25 13.89 -14.93
N PHE A 80 -4.08 14.48 -15.19
CA PHE A 80 -2.81 13.87 -14.80
C PHE A 80 -2.57 13.90 -13.28
N GLN A 81 -3.10 14.89 -12.56
CA GLN A 81 -3.09 14.89 -11.09
C GLN A 81 -3.88 13.70 -10.54
N ASN A 82 -5.06 13.41 -11.10
CA ASN A 82 -5.86 12.25 -10.69
C ASN A 82 -5.12 10.94 -10.97
N ILE A 83 -4.42 10.82 -12.10
CA ILE A 83 -3.58 9.65 -12.42
C ILE A 83 -2.44 9.51 -11.40
N MET A 84 -1.71 10.59 -11.13
CA MET A 84 -0.59 10.60 -10.17
C MET A 84 -1.04 10.20 -8.75
N LEU A 85 -2.24 10.61 -8.36
CA LEU A 85 -2.86 10.25 -7.07
C LEU A 85 -3.51 8.86 -7.06
N GLY A 86 -3.60 8.18 -8.21
CA GLY A 86 -4.27 6.88 -8.33
C GLY A 86 -5.80 6.95 -8.16
N LEU A 87 -6.41 8.11 -8.39
CA LEU A 87 -7.86 8.27 -8.30
C LEU A 87 -8.56 7.66 -9.52
N PRO A 88 -9.70 6.95 -9.33
CA PRO A 88 -10.46 6.40 -10.44
C PRO A 88 -10.96 7.51 -11.36
N LYS A 89 -11.04 7.22 -12.67
CA LYS A 89 -11.54 8.16 -13.67
C LYS A 89 -13.00 8.52 -13.35
N GLY A 90 -13.18 9.70 -12.74
CA GLY A 90 -14.42 10.45 -12.73
C GLY A 90 -15.67 9.63 -12.42
N GLU A 91 -15.74 8.99 -11.25
CA GLU A 91 -17.05 8.83 -10.62
C GLU A 91 -17.53 10.26 -10.31
N PRO A 92 -18.58 10.77 -10.98
CA PRO A 92 -19.18 12.02 -10.53
C PRO A 92 -19.66 11.73 -9.11
N VAL A 93 -19.08 12.41 -8.12
CA VAL A 93 -19.61 12.43 -6.76
C VAL A 93 -20.97 13.09 -6.86
N HIS A 94 -22.01 12.33 -7.23
CA HIS A 94 -23.38 12.70 -7.02
C HIS A 94 -23.54 12.76 -5.50
N SER A 95 -23.25 13.93 -4.93
CA SER A 95 -23.85 14.32 -3.68
C SER A 95 -25.36 14.23 -3.93
N LYS A 96 -25.97 13.11 -3.56
CA LYS A 96 -27.43 13.03 -3.40
C LYS A 96 -27.75 13.98 -2.24
N GLY A 97 -27.79 15.27 -2.57
CA GLY A 97 -28.47 16.29 -1.80
C GLY A 97 -29.90 15.79 -1.70
N LYS A 98 -30.22 15.27 -0.52
CA LYS A 98 -31.58 14.93 -0.14
C LYS A 98 -32.31 16.26 -0.03
N ASP A 99 -32.89 16.74 -1.11
CA ASP A 99 -33.80 17.88 -1.08
C ASP A 99 -35.04 17.44 -0.28
N PRO A 100 -35.29 17.98 0.93
CA PRO A 100 -36.56 17.73 1.58
C PRO A 100 -37.64 18.47 0.79
N HIS A 101 -38.56 17.67 0.24
CA HIS A 101 -39.77 18.07 -0.46
C HIS A 101 -40.39 19.39 0.04
N ARG A 102 -40.66 20.28 -0.92
CA ARG A 102 -41.58 21.40 -0.77
C ARG A 102 -43.01 20.93 -1.03
#